data_AF-A0A976IQG4-F1
#
_entry.id   AF-A0A976IQG4-F1
#
_cell.length_a   1.000
_cell.length_b   1.000
_cell.length_c   1.000
_cell.angle_alpha   90.00
_cell.angle_beta   90.00
_cell.angle_gamma   90.00
#
_symmetry.space_group_name_H-M   'P 1'
#
loop_
_entity.id
_entity.type
_entity.pdbx_description
1 polymer ?
#
loop_
_entity_poly.entity_id
_entity_poly.type
_entity_poly.pdbx_seq_one_letter_code
_entity_poly.pdbx_strand_id
1 'polypeptide(L)'
;MSNLDDLPTLEQDDQLAEPLRRVAYEAGMMLGLSATRDEQAYHRRRLTRHQYWLHGYGTLAGLRVSMDPDSHDNDVDDILVRLHVSPGIAIDGLGREVLVHETYCINLRQWLDAQSEASLLEGFDGSNDLLWLKVCIRQKDCALAQQPVLARKLNLSTDAVQPSRTADGVQLELIPELPPPADERFAPWASHTPVADAVPALSAAEQQTLDDLELSNPAAHAQLSLQARLLNALDSSGLATTNLADELEQGARLLLARISISSSDVNNIVVNPERISINNLVRPFLTTASQLAWLNRQ
;
A
#
# COMPACT_ATOMS: atom_id res chain seq x y z
N MET A 1 -11.45 16.26 4.30
CA MET A 1 -11.82 15.49 3.09
C MET A 1 -12.26 14.13 3.61
N SER A 2 -13.42 13.64 3.20
CA SER A 2 -13.86 12.33 3.72
C SER A 2 -12.93 11.27 3.15
N ASN A 3 -12.63 10.21 3.93
CA ASN A 3 -11.81 9.08 3.45
C ASN A 3 -12.43 8.35 2.24
N LEU A 4 -13.64 8.72 1.81
CA LEU A 4 -14.40 8.03 0.75
C LEU A 4 -14.50 8.83 -0.56
N ASP A 5 -13.83 9.99 -0.66
CA ASP A 5 -13.94 10.85 -1.85
C ASP A 5 -13.35 10.17 -3.11
N ASP A 6 -12.45 9.18 -2.95
CA ASP A 6 -11.80 8.40 -4.02
C ASP A 6 -12.24 6.92 -4.07
N LEU A 7 -13.28 6.52 -3.32
CA LEU A 7 -13.79 5.15 -3.30
C LEU A 7 -14.10 4.57 -4.70
N PRO A 8 -14.71 5.30 -5.65
CA PRO A 8 -14.98 4.76 -6.99
C PRO A 8 -13.72 4.35 -7.76
N THR A 9 -12.60 5.06 -7.55
CA THR A 9 -11.32 4.71 -8.17
C THR A 9 -10.76 3.45 -7.50
N LEU A 10 -10.82 3.36 -6.17
CA LEU A 10 -10.39 2.17 -5.42
C LEU A 10 -11.17 0.92 -5.84
N GLU A 11 -12.50 1.01 -5.93
CA GLU A 11 -13.35 -0.09 -6.40
C GLU A 11 -12.99 -0.52 -7.84
N GLN A 12 -12.68 0.42 -8.72
CA GLN A 12 -12.30 0.11 -10.09
C GLN A 12 -10.92 -0.57 -10.19
N ASP A 13 -9.97 -0.13 -9.37
CA ASP A 13 -8.61 -0.65 -9.38
C ASP A 13 -8.51 -2.03 -8.68
N ASP A 14 -9.36 -2.30 -7.69
CA ASP A 14 -9.49 -3.62 -7.05
C ASP A 14 -10.19 -4.66 -7.93
N GLN A 15 -10.90 -4.26 -8.99
CA GLN A 15 -11.46 -5.20 -9.98
C GLN A 15 -10.34 -5.84 -10.82
N LEU A 16 -9.56 -6.75 -10.24
CA LEU A 16 -8.38 -7.40 -10.80
C LEU A 16 -8.70 -8.60 -11.70
N ALA A 17 -9.92 -9.15 -11.61
CA ALA A 17 -10.39 -10.25 -12.47
C ALA A 17 -11.17 -9.80 -13.71
N GLU A 18 -11.77 -8.61 -13.71
CA GLU A 18 -12.65 -8.16 -14.80
C GLU A 18 -11.92 -8.15 -16.17
N PRO A 19 -12.46 -8.73 -17.25
CA PRO A 19 -11.83 -8.63 -18.56
C PRO A 19 -11.70 -7.18 -19.03
N LEU A 20 -10.45 -6.73 -19.30
CA LEU A 20 -10.19 -5.39 -19.80
C LEU A 20 -10.68 -5.25 -21.24
N ARG A 21 -11.44 -4.18 -21.50
CA ARG A 21 -11.97 -3.81 -22.82
C ARG A 21 -11.37 -2.48 -23.23
N ARG A 22 -11.04 -2.33 -24.52
CA ARG A 22 -10.56 -1.08 -25.11
C ARG A 22 -11.56 -0.58 -26.14
N VAL A 23 -11.58 0.73 -26.36
CA VAL A 23 -12.41 1.33 -27.39
C VAL A 23 -11.93 0.88 -28.77
N ALA A 24 -12.85 0.44 -29.62
CA ALA A 24 -12.59 0.17 -31.02
C ALA A 24 -13.01 1.40 -31.83
N TYR A 25 -12.03 2.25 -32.19
CA TYR A 25 -12.28 3.45 -32.97
C TYR A 25 -12.57 3.11 -34.42
N GLU A 26 -13.75 3.51 -34.91
CA GLU A 26 -14.21 3.27 -36.28
C GLU A 26 -14.57 4.58 -37.00
N ALA A 27 -14.44 4.59 -38.32
CA ALA A 27 -14.79 5.76 -39.12
C ALA A 27 -16.28 6.11 -38.98
N GLY A 28 -16.57 7.39 -38.69
CA GLY A 28 -17.94 7.87 -38.47
C GLY A 28 -18.48 7.63 -37.06
N MET A 29 -17.68 7.06 -36.14
CA MET A 29 -18.08 6.91 -34.74
C MET A 29 -18.13 8.27 -34.03
N MET A 30 -19.23 8.52 -33.32
CA MET A 30 -19.36 9.69 -32.45
C MET A 30 -18.55 9.48 -31.17
N LEU A 31 -17.62 10.39 -30.90
CA LEU A 31 -16.78 10.34 -29.70
C LEU A 31 -17.47 11.05 -28.52
N GLY A 32 -17.83 10.27 -27.51
CA GLY A 32 -18.36 10.74 -26.24
C GLY A 32 -17.35 10.65 -25.11
N LEU A 33 -17.71 11.24 -23.96
CA LEU A 33 -16.89 11.19 -22.74
C LEU A 33 -16.64 9.75 -22.25
N SER A 34 -17.58 8.83 -22.47
CA SER A 34 -17.42 7.42 -22.11
C SER A 34 -16.25 6.79 -22.87
N ALA A 35 -16.17 6.97 -24.19
CA ALA A 35 -15.06 6.45 -25.00
C ALA A 35 -13.69 6.94 -24.49
N THR A 36 -13.55 8.24 -24.23
CA THR A 36 -12.29 8.79 -23.71
C THR A 36 -11.94 8.30 -22.30
N ARG A 37 -12.95 8.03 -21.46
CA ARG A 37 -12.75 7.49 -20.11
C ARG A 37 -12.38 6.02 -20.14
N ASP A 38 -13.05 5.24 -20.99
CA ASP A 38 -12.79 3.81 -21.17
C ASP A 38 -11.38 3.57 -21.74
N GLU A 39 -10.93 4.41 -22.67
CA GLU A 39 -9.55 4.38 -23.17
C GLU A 39 -8.52 4.62 -22.05
N GLN A 40 -8.69 5.67 -21.24
CA GLN A 40 -7.81 5.95 -20.11
C GLN A 40 -7.81 4.83 -19.07
N ALA A 41 -9.00 4.34 -18.72
CA ALA A 41 -9.18 3.25 -17.77
C ALA A 41 -8.52 1.96 -18.25
N TYR A 42 -8.59 1.64 -19.55
CA TYR A 42 -7.93 0.47 -20.13
C TYR A 42 -6.42 0.51 -19.90
N HIS A 43 -5.77 1.64 -20.22
CA HIS A 43 -4.32 1.78 -20.06
C HIS A 43 -3.89 1.78 -18.59
N ARG A 44 -4.59 2.53 -17.74
CA ARG A 44 -4.31 2.58 -16.29
C ARG A 44 -4.45 1.21 -15.66
N ARG A 45 -5.60 0.55 -15.84
CA ARG A 45 -5.87 -0.78 -15.24
C ARG A 45 -4.93 -1.86 -15.79
N ARG A 46 -4.54 -1.80 -17.07
CA ARG A 46 -3.57 -2.73 -17.63
C ARG A 46 -2.20 -2.60 -16.95
N LEU A 47 -1.75 -1.36 -16.69
CA LEU A 47 -0.51 -1.11 -15.97
C LEU A 47 -0.62 -1.54 -14.50
N THR A 48 -1.67 -1.15 -13.80
CA THR A 48 -1.93 -1.55 -12.40
C THR A 48 -1.93 -3.06 -12.24
N ARG A 49 -2.62 -3.80 -13.12
CA ARG A 49 -2.60 -5.28 -13.10
C ARG A 49 -1.24 -5.89 -13.36
N HIS A 50 -0.49 -5.33 -14.31
CA HIS A 50 0.85 -5.81 -14.58
C HIS A 50 1.73 -5.68 -13.34
N GLN A 51 1.66 -4.53 -12.67
CA GLN A 51 2.38 -4.26 -11.42
C GLN A 51 1.93 -5.20 -10.30
N TYR A 52 0.63 -5.28 -10.05
CA TYR A 52 0.06 -6.15 -9.02
C TYR A 52 0.48 -7.62 -9.20
N TRP A 53 0.27 -8.20 -10.38
CA TRP A 53 0.46 -9.63 -10.57
C TRP A 53 1.93 -10.05 -10.67
N LEU A 54 2.79 -9.22 -11.26
CA LEU A 54 4.20 -9.59 -11.50
C LEU A 54 5.17 -9.05 -10.46
N HIS A 55 4.86 -7.91 -9.86
CA HIS A 55 5.76 -7.26 -8.89
C HIS A 55 5.21 -7.31 -7.47
N GLY A 56 3.88 -7.42 -7.31
CA GLY A 56 3.23 -7.32 -6.02
C GLY A 56 3.21 -5.87 -5.53
N TYR A 57 3.41 -5.69 -4.23
CA TYR A 57 3.40 -4.39 -3.57
C TYR A 57 4.64 -4.26 -2.68
N GLY A 58 5.08 -3.03 -2.44
CA GLY A 58 6.26 -2.78 -1.63
C GLY A 58 7.01 -1.51 -2.02
N THR A 59 7.97 -1.13 -1.18
CA THR A 59 8.89 -0.04 -1.48
C THR A 59 10.02 -0.53 -2.38
N LEU A 60 10.29 0.17 -3.48
CA LEU A 60 11.44 -0.12 -4.34
C LEU A 60 12.68 0.68 -3.90
N ALA A 61 12.53 1.99 -3.68
CA ALA A 61 13.61 2.86 -3.23
C ALA A 61 13.07 4.11 -2.52
N GLY A 62 13.78 4.59 -1.50
CA GLY A 62 13.42 5.80 -0.76
C GLY A 62 12.31 5.58 0.28
N LEU A 63 11.41 6.55 0.43
CA LEU A 63 10.29 6.53 1.39
C LEU A 63 10.73 6.22 2.83
N ARG A 64 11.93 6.67 3.21
CA ARG A 64 12.46 6.48 4.56
C ARG A 64 11.71 7.41 5.51
N VAL A 65 11.20 6.83 6.59
CA VAL A 65 10.67 7.57 7.73
C VAL A 65 11.81 7.87 8.69
N SER A 66 12.00 9.15 9.00
CA SER A 66 12.96 9.64 10.00
C SER A 66 12.29 10.68 10.89
N MET A 67 12.97 11.08 11.96
CA MET A 67 12.51 12.17 12.83
C MET A 67 13.51 13.34 12.83
N ASP A 68 13.02 14.54 13.13
CA ASP A 68 13.78 15.77 13.31
C ASP A 68 13.19 16.56 14.52
N PRO A 69 13.95 16.80 15.61
CA PRO A 69 15.31 16.31 15.85
C PRO A 69 15.34 14.79 16.07
N ASP A 70 16.51 14.18 15.90
CA ASP A 70 16.75 12.74 16.09
C ASP A 70 17.28 12.35 17.47
N SER A 71 17.60 13.34 18.31
CA SER A 71 18.11 13.18 19.66
C SER A 71 17.78 14.38 20.53
N HIS A 72 17.75 14.17 21.84
CA HIS A 72 17.64 15.24 22.81
C HIS A 72 18.40 14.89 24.11
N ASP A 73 18.73 15.91 24.92
CA ASP A 73 19.59 15.72 26.10
C ASP A 73 18.93 14.90 27.21
N ASN A 74 17.60 14.80 27.21
CA ASN A 74 16.82 14.02 28.16
C ASN A 74 15.55 13.47 27.50
N ASP A 75 14.86 12.58 28.22
CA ASP A 75 13.60 11.96 27.79
C ASP A 75 12.35 12.58 28.46
N VAL A 76 12.47 13.67 29.22
CA VAL A 76 11.36 14.21 30.03
C VAL A 76 10.70 15.41 29.36
N ASP A 77 11.49 16.21 28.64
CA ASP A 77 11.01 17.43 27.99
C ASP A 77 10.15 17.11 26.78
N ASP A 78 9.08 17.88 26.60
CA ASP A 78 8.26 17.83 25.40
C ASP A 78 8.89 18.70 24.31
N ILE A 79 9.31 18.08 23.20
CA ILE A 79 10.06 18.71 22.13
C ILE A 79 9.28 18.65 20.83
N LEU A 80 9.45 19.67 20.00
CA LEU A 80 8.90 19.68 18.65
C LEU A 80 9.58 18.60 17.79
N VAL A 81 8.97 17.42 17.71
CA VAL A 81 9.39 16.33 16.83
C VAL A 81 8.56 16.33 15.55
N ARG A 82 9.25 16.33 14.41
CA ARG A 82 8.66 16.16 13.08
C ARG A 82 9.05 14.81 12.51
N LEU A 83 8.08 14.06 12.03
CA LEU A 83 8.33 12.86 11.23
C LEU A 83 8.48 13.26 9.77
N HIS A 84 9.59 12.85 9.15
CA HIS A 84 9.89 13.12 7.74
C HIS A 84 9.78 11.82 6.95
N VAL A 85 9.12 11.89 5.79
CA VAL A 85 9.09 10.81 4.80
C VAL A 85 9.84 11.28 3.57
N SER A 86 10.98 10.65 3.29
CA SER A 86 11.84 11.04 2.17
C SER A 86 11.19 10.75 0.81
N PRO A 87 11.63 11.44 -0.27
CA PRO A 87 11.29 11.03 -1.64
C PRO A 87 11.56 9.55 -1.91
N GLY A 88 10.81 8.99 -2.85
CA GLY A 88 10.93 7.58 -3.19
C GLY A 88 9.82 7.08 -4.12
N ILE A 89 9.95 5.80 -4.48
CA ILE A 89 9.05 5.10 -5.39
C ILE A 89 8.66 3.74 -4.81
N ALA A 90 7.39 3.40 -4.96
CA ALA A 90 6.81 2.15 -4.49
C ALA A 90 5.60 1.74 -5.34
N ILE A 91 5.12 0.53 -5.09
CA ILE A 91 3.83 0.04 -5.58
C ILE A 91 2.95 -0.21 -4.36
N ASP A 92 1.75 0.36 -4.36
CA ASP A 92 0.79 0.16 -3.28
C ASP A 92 0.09 -1.19 -3.36
N GLY A 93 -0.73 -1.52 -2.35
CA GLY A 93 -1.33 -2.85 -2.26
C GLY A 93 -2.31 -3.19 -3.39
N LEU A 94 -2.80 -2.21 -4.15
CA LEU A 94 -3.64 -2.43 -5.34
C LEU A 94 -2.83 -2.42 -6.65
N GLY A 95 -1.50 -2.32 -6.59
CA GLY A 95 -0.64 -2.33 -7.76
C GLY A 95 -0.47 -0.96 -8.42
N ARG A 96 -0.82 0.13 -7.73
CA ARG A 96 -0.70 1.50 -8.26
C ARG A 96 0.67 2.07 -7.90
N GLU A 97 1.22 2.86 -8.81
CA GLU A 97 2.51 3.52 -8.57
C GLU A 97 2.36 4.61 -7.52
N VAL A 98 3.25 4.60 -6.53
CA VAL A 98 3.39 5.64 -5.52
C VAL A 98 4.72 6.34 -5.77
N LEU A 99 4.64 7.60 -6.19
CA LEU A 99 5.80 8.42 -6.49
C LEU A 99 5.82 9.68 -5.61
N VAL A 100 6.78 9.74 -4.69
CA VAL A 100 6.97 10.88 -3.78
C VAL A 100 8.17 11.68 -4.25
N HIS A 101 7.93 12.92 -4.65
CA HIS A 101 8.93 13.81 -5.25
C HIS A 101 9.69 14.64 -4.21
N GLU A 102 9.05 14.96 -3.09
CA GLU A 102 9.59 15.82 -2.04
C GLU A 102 9.37 15.22 -0.65
N THR A 103 10.11 15.72 0.35
CA THR A 103 9.96 15.24 1.72
C THR A 103 8.64 15.73 2.30
N TYR A 104 7.82 14.79 2.77
CA TYR A 104 6.63 15.12 3.56
C TYR A 104 6.98 15.18 5.05
N CYS A 105 6.40 16.14 5.76
CA CYS A 105 6.64 16.33 7.19
C CYS A 105 5.32 16.29 7.96
N ILE A 106 5.30 15.54 9.06
CA ILE A 106 4.18 15.46 10.01
C ILE A 106 4.68 16.01 11.35
N ASN A 107 4.01 17.02 11.90
CA ASN A 107 4.25 17.45 13.28
C ASN A 107 3.59 16.44 14.23
N LEU A 108 4.40 15.69 14.97
CA LEU A 108 3.91 14.55 15.76
C LEU A 108 2.99 15.00 16.91
N ARG A 109 3.36 16.07 17.63
CA ARG A 109 2.52 16.64 18.70
C ARG A 109 1.16 17.07 18.17
N GLN A 110 1.14 17.88 17.10
CA GLN A 110 -0.12 18.36 16.51
C GLN A 110 -0.99 17.22 16.00
N TRP A 111 -0.38 16.16 15.46
CA TRP A 111 -1.12 14.99 15.01
C TRP A 111 -1.74 14.23 16.20
N LEU A 112 -0.98 14.00 17.28
CA LEU A 112 -1.45 13.34 18.50
C LEU A 112 -2.61 14.12 19.14
N ASP A 113 -2.47 15.44 19.26
CA ASP A 113 -3.49 16.32 19.85
C ASP A 113 -4.80 16.33 19.03
N ALA A 114 -4.72 16.00 17.74
CA ALA A 114 -5.89 15.89 16.86
C ALA A 114 -6.59 14.52 16.95
N GLN A 115 -6.00 13.53 17.61
CA GLN A 115 -6.59 12.20 17.77
C GLN A 115 -7.54 12.15 18.97
N SER A 116 -8.52 11.26 18.88
CA SER A 116 -9.33 10.89 20.05
C SER A 116 -8.60 9.85 20.90
N GLU A 117 -8.85 9.86 22.20
CA GLU A 117 -8.36 8.82 23.13
C GLU A 117 -8.69 7.41 22.63
N ALA A 118 -9.94 7.21 22.17
CA ALA A 118 -10.39 5.93 21.64
C ALA A 118 -9.53 5.44 20.45
N SER A 119 -9.14 6.35 19.56
CA SER A 119 -8.27 6.01 18.42
C SER A 119 -6.85 5.70 18.88
N LEU A 120 -6.29 6.46 19.81
CA LEU A 120 -4.93 6.18 20.32
C LEU A 120 -4.86 4.84 21.05
N LEU A 121 -5.92 4.44 21.75
CA LEU A 121 -6.01 3.15 22.43
C LEU A 121 -5.93 1.95 21.47
N GLU A 122 -6.29 2.11 20.18
CA GLU A 122 -6.13 1.03 19.18
C GLU A 122 -4.66 0.66 18.94
N GLY A 123 -3.73 1.59 19.20
CA GLY A 123 -2.29 1.38 19.12
C GLY A 123 -1.59 1.18 20.46
N PHE A 124 -2.30 1.25 21.59
CA PHE A 124 -1.67 1.30 22.90
C PHE A 124 -1.47 -0.09 23.51
N ASP A 125 -0.22 -0.42 23.87
CA ASP A 125 0.17 -1.62 24.60
C ASP A 125 0.47 -1.28 26.06
N GLY A 126 -0.57 -1.40 26.90
CA GLY A 126 -0.47 -1.12 28.33
C GLY A 126 0.37 -2.13 29.13
N SER A 127 0.82 -3.24 28.54
CA SER A 127 1.75 -4.17 29.23
C SER A 127 3.19 -3.68 29.17
N ASN A 128 3.53 -2.96 28.10
CA ASN A 128 4.87 -2.48 27.81
C ASN A 128 4.99 -0.95 27.85
N ASP A 129 3.90 -0.23 28.17
CA ASP A 129 3.82 1.23 28.15
C ASP A 129 4.30 1.82 26.81
N LEU A 130 3.78 1.27 25.70
CA LEU A 130 4.12 1.67 24.33
C LEU A 130 2.88 2.04 23.52
N LEU A 131 2.90 3.22 22.89
CA LEU A 131 1.98 3.56 21.81
C LEU A 131 2.62 3.20 20.48
N TRP A 132 1.96 2.32 19.72
CA TRP A 132 2.34 1.93 18.37
C TRP A 132 1.56 2.72 17.32
N LEU A 133 2.31 3.30 16.39
CA LEU A 133 1.77 3.97 15.21
C LEU A 133 2.37 3.31 13.96
N LYS A 134 1.57 3.15 12.92
CA LYS A 134 2.08 2.81 11.58
C LYS A 134 2.01 4.02 10.67
N VAL A 135 3.07 4.19 9.88
CA VAL A 135 3.12 5.15 8.77
C VAL A 135 2.78 4.39 7.51
N CYS A 136 1.72 4.80 6.82
CA CYS A 136 1.25 4.18 5.59
C CYS A 136 1.18 5.19 4.45
N ILE A 137 1.39 4.74 3.23
CA ILE A 137 1.20 5.54 2.02
C ILE A 137 0.40 4.76 0.99
N ARG A 138 -0.41 5.45 0.18
CA ARG A 138 -1.08 4.88 -0.98
C ARG A 138 -1.20 5.90 -2.10
N GLN A 139 -1.43 5.44 -3.33
CA GLN A 139 -1.79 6.34 -4.42
C GLN A 139 -3.18 6.93 -4.14
N LYS A 140 -3.35 8.21 -4.51
CA LYS A 140 -4.64 8.90 -4.46
C LYS A 140 -4.77 9.90 -5.60
N ASP A 141 -5.85 9.80 -6.33
CA ASP A 141 -6.23 10.77 -7.36
C ASP A 141 -6.45 12.16 -6.73
N CYS A 142 -5.76 13.16 -7.25
CA CYS A 142 -5.92 14.56 -6.83
C CYS A 142 -6.55 15.38 -7.96
N ALA A 143 -7.72 15.95 -7.70
CA ALA A 143 -8.42 16.82 -8.62
C ALA A 143 -7.72 18.18 -8.73
N LEU A 144 -7.22 18.52 -9.92
CA LEU A 144 -6.48 19.75 -10.19
C LEU A 144 -7.16 20.63 -11.23
N ALA A 145 -6.71 21.89 -11.27
CA ALA A 145 -7.04 22.87 -12.29
C ALA A 145 -8.56 23.01 -12.49
N GLN A 146 -9.24 23.58 -11.49
CA GLN A 146 -10.66 23.88 -11.56
C GLN A 146 -10.94 24.79 -12.76
N GLN A 147 -11.91 24.41 -13.59
CA GLN A 147 -12.33 25.15 -14.77
C GLN A 147 -13.85 25.35 -14.76
N PRO A 148 -14.34 26.49 -15.29
CA PRO A 148 -15.77 26.73 -15.42
C PRO A 148 -16.38 25.73 -16.39
N VAL A 149 -17.53 25.18 -16.03
CA VAL A 149 -18.32 24.28 -16.87
C VAL A 149 -19.77 24.76 -16.91
N LEU A 150 -20.48 24.35 -17.97
CA LEU A 150 -21.92 24.54 -18.01
C LEU A 150 -22.57 23.74 -16.88
N ALA A 151 -23.35 24.41 -16.03
CA ALA A 151 -24.10 23.77 -14.96
C ALA A 151 -25.05 22.71 -15.55
N ARG A 152 -24.82 21.44 -15.20
CA ARG A 152 -25.57 20.29 -15.73
C ARG A 152 -26.59 19.69 -14.76
N LYS A 153 -26.53 20.03 -13.47
CA LYS A 153 -27.45 19.54 -12.43
C LYS A 153 -28.36 20.67 -11.96
N LEU A 154 -29.63 20.35 -11.68
CA LEU A 154 -30.56 21.26 -11.00
C LEU A 154 -29.92 21.69 -9.66
N ASN A 155 -29.83 22.99 -9.38
CA ASN A 155 -29.23 23.60 -8.17
C ASN A 155 -27.70 23.65 -8.09
N LEU A 156 -26.96 23.51 -9.20
CA LEU A 156 -25.59 24.05 -9.25
C LEU A 156 -25.66 25.58 -9.39
N SER A 157 -24.85 26.28 -8.60
CA SER A 157 -24.66 27.74 -8.69
C SER A 157 -24.33 28.16 -10.14
N THR A 158 -24.56 29.43 -10.47
CA THR A 158 -24.21 30.04 -11.78
C THR A 158 -22.72 29.99 -12.10
N ASP A 159 -21.87 29.65 -11.12
CA ASP A 159 -20.42 29.48 -11.26
C ASP A 159 -20.02 28.03 -10.97
N ALA A 160 -20.50 27.11 -11.81
CA ALA A 160 -20.14 25.71 -11.69
C ALA A 160 -18.71 25.48 -12.19
N VAL A 161 -17.83 25.04 -11.30
CA VAL A 161 -16.47 24.63 -11.64
C VAL A 161 -16.31 23.12 -11.50
N GLN A 162 -15.47 22.53 -12.35
CA GLN A 162 -15.07 21.13 -12.27
C GLN A 162 -13.57 21.01 -12.51
N PRO A 163 -12.91 19.99 -11.94
CA PRO A 163 -11.51 19.73 -12.22
C PRO A 163 -11.32 19.40 -13.71
N SER A 164 -10.31 20.01 -14.31
CA SER A 164 -9.93 19.73 -15.69
C SER A 164 -8.84 18.66 -15.80
N ARG A 165 -8.16 18.33 -14.70
CA ARG A 165 -7.11 17.31 -14.62
C ARG A 165 -7.26 16.49 -13.35
N THR A 166 -6.86 15.23 -13.43
CA THR A 166 -6.59 14.37 -12.26
C THR A 166 -5.09 14.13 -12.25
N ALA A 167 -4.43 14.46 -11.15
CA ALA A 167 -3.02 14.18 -10.95
C ALA A 167 -2.86 12.96 -10.05
N ASP A 168 -1.79 12.20 -10.29
CA ASP A 168 -1.35 11.15 -9.39
C ASP A 168 -0.77 11.80 -8.13
N GLY A 169 -1.52 11.65 -7.04
CA GLY A 169 -1.11 12.08 -5.71
C GLY A 169 -0.84 10.89 -4.79
N VAL A 170 -0.50 11.21 -3.56
CA VAL A 170 -0.31 10.22 -2.50
C VAL A 170 -1.12 10.62 -1.27
N GLN A 171 -1.66 9.63 -0.56
CA GLN A 171 -2.21 9.81 0.78
C GLN A 171 -1.24 9.20 1.77
N LEU A 172 -0.63 10.04 2.60
CA LEU A 172 0.23 9.65 3.71
C LEU A 172 -0.60 9.67 5.00
N GLU A 173 -0.57 8.57 5.73
CA GLU A 173 -1.38 8.39 6.94
C GLU A 173 -0.48 7.92 8.09
N LEU A 174 -0.77 8.43 9.27
CA LEU A 174 -0.26 7.93 10.54
C LEU A 174 -1.48 7.34 11.25
N ILE A 175 -1.42 6.07 11.65
CA ILE A 175 -2.56 5.32 12.19
C ILE A 175 -2.10 4.63 13.47
N PRO A 176 -2.79 4.81 14.62
CA PRO A 176 -2.56 3.99 15.80
C PRO A 176 -2.95 2.54 15.50
N GLU A 177 -2.00 1.62 15.64
CA GLU A 177 -2.28 0.20 15.42
C GLU A 177 -1.23 -0.64 16.15
N LEU A 178 -1.68 -1.59 16.96
CA LEU A 178 -0.80 -2.58 17.55
C LEU A 178 -0.16 -3.45 16.45
N PRO A 179 1.13 -3.78 16.57
CA PRO A 179 1.80 -4.62 15.60
C PRO A 179 1.08 -5.98 15.48
N PRO A 180 0.51 -6.34 14.31
CA PRO A 180 -0.03 -7.67 14.10
C PRO A 180 1.02 -8.76 14.34
N PRO A 181 0.58 -9.99 14.69
CA PRO A 181 1.47 -11.13 14.78
C PRO A 181 2.23 -11.33 13.46
N ALA A 182 3.48 -11.79 13.55
CA ALA A 182 4.27 -12.07 12.37
C ALA A 182 3.61 -13.19 11.54
N ASP A 183 3.35 -12.90 10.27
CA ASP A 183 2.95 -13.89 9.27
C ASP A 183 4.12 -14.05 8.29
N GLU A 184 4.78 -15.20 8.35
CA GLU A 184 5.96 -15.50 7.54
C GLU A 184 5.60 -16.09 6.17
N ARG A 185 4.30 -16.32 5.90
CA ARG A 185 3.83 -16.85 4.63
C ARG A 185 4.14 -15.89 3.48
N PHE A 186 4.39 -16.46 2.31
CA PHE A 186 4.64 -15.68 1.11
C PHE A 186 3.36 -14.97 0.64
N ALA A 187 3.30 -13.65 0.77
CA ALA A 187 2.14 -12.82 0.45
C ALA A 187 2.45 -11.84 -0.70
N PRO A 188 2.51 -12.29 -1.97
CA PRO A 188 2.85 -11.43 -3.10
C PRO A 188 1.78 -10.40 -3.46
N TRP A 189 0.52 -10.62 -3.06
CA TRP A 189 -0.64 -9.85 -3.50
C TRP A 189 -1.45 -9.40 -2.29
N ALA A 190 -1.57 -8.09 -2.04
CA ALA A 190 -2.17 -7.58 -0.80
C ALA A 190 -3.67 -7.90 -0.67
N SER A 191 -4.40 -7.93 -1.80
CA SER A 191 -5.83 -8.26 -1.83
C SER A 191 -6.15 -9.76 -1.89
N HIS A 192 -5.14 -10.64 -1.91
CA HIS A 192 -5.34 -12.08 -1.93
C HIS A 192 -4.75 -12.72 -0.67
N THR A 193 -5.25 -13.90 -0.31
CA THR A 193 -4.72 -14.65 0.83
C THR A 193 -3.24 -15.00 0.60
N PRO A 194 -2.38 -14.88 1.62
CA PRO A 194 -1.00 -15.37 1.54
C PRO A 194 -0.94 -16.82 1.09
N VAL A 195 0.06 -17.15 0.28
CA VAL A 195 0.29 -18.50 -0.24
C VAL A 195 0.53 -19.44 0.94
N ALA A 196 -0.26 -20.51 1.02
CA ALA A 196 -0.11 -21.51 2.08
C ALA A 196 1.28 -22.16 2.03
N ASP A 197 1.83 -22.54 3.18
CA ASP A 197 3.11 -23.27 3.24
C ASP A 197 2.97 -24.77 3.03
N ALA A 198 1.77 -25.31 3.24
CA ALA A 198 1.48 -26.70 2.95
C ALA A 198 1.64 -26.99 1.45
N VAL A 199 2.34 -28.08 1.14
CA VAL A 199 2.42 -28.57 -0.24
C VAL A 199 1.02 -29.06 -0.65
N PRO A 200 0.49 -28.62 -1.81
CA PRO A 200 -0.82 -29.08 -2.28
C PRO A 200 -0.79 -30.58 -2.62
N ALA A 201 -1.96 -31.17 -2.89
CA ALA A 201 -2.02 -32.57 -3.31
C ALA A 201 -1.39 -32.72 -4.71
N LEU A 202 -0.16 -33.27 -4.76
CA LEU A 202 0.57 -33.49 -6.00
C LEU A 202 0.25 -34.87 -6.61
N SER A 203 0.27 -34.94 -7.94
CA SER A 203 0.27 -36.20 -8.66
C SER A 203 1.59 -36.95 -8.45
N ALA A 204 1.59 -38.28 -8.69
CA ALA A 204 2.79 -39.09 -8.56
C ALA A 204 3.95 -38.60 -9.46
N ALA A 205 3.65 -38.06 -10.64
CA ALA A 205 4.66 -37.52 -11.55
C ALA A 205 5.27 -36.20 -11.04
N GLU A 206 4.45 -35.32 -10.46
CA GLU A 206 4.92 -34.07 -9.84
C GLU A 206 5.77 -34.37 -8.60
N GLN A 207 5.35 -35.33 -7.77
CA GLN A 207 6.12 -35.75 -6.60
C GLN A 207 7.49 -36.29 -7.01
N GLN A 208 7.54 -37.20 -7.99
CA GLN A 208 8.82 -37.73 -8.49
C GLN A 208 9.75 -36.63 -9.01
N THR A 209 9.20 -35.61 -9.67
CA THR A 209 9.98 -34.48 -10.18
C THR A 209 10.65 -33.67 -9.05
N LEU A 210 9.96 -33.50 -7.92
CA LEU A 210 10.53 -32.83 -6.74
C LEU A 210 11.57 -33.73 -6.05
N ASP A 211 11.26 -35.02 -5.87
CA ASP A 211 12.14 -35.98 -5.19
C ASP A 211 13.50 -36.12 -5.93
N ASP A 212 13.49 -36.13 -7.26
CA ASP A 212 14.71 -36.19 -8.09
C ASP A 212 15.64 -34.97 -7.87
N LEU A 213 15.07 -33.82 -7.47
CA LEU A 213 15.78 -32.56 -7.26
C LEU A 213 16.22 -32.31 -5.81
N GLU A 214 15.58 -32.98 -4.84
CA GLU A 214 15.80 -32.71 -3.41
C GLU A 214 17.28 -32.75 -3.01
N LEU A 215 18.00 -33.80 -3.45
CA LEU A 215 19.42 -33.98 -3.14
C LEU A 215 20.35 -33.43 -4.24
N SER A 216 19.88 -33.36 -5.49
CA SER A 216 20.73 -33.00 -6.64
C SER A 216 20.85 -31.49 -6.84
N ASN A 217 19.77 -30.74 -6.58
CA ASN A 217 19.73 -29.29 -6.70
C ASN A 217 18.69 -28.68 -5.74
N PRO A 218 19.05 -28.46 -4.46
CA PRO A 218 18.11 -27.99 -3.44
C PRO A 218 17.53 -26.60 -3.74
N ALA A 219 18.24 -25.74 -4.48
CA ALA A 219 17.73 -24.45 -4.89
C ALA A 219 16.60 -24.58 -5.93
N ALA A 220 16.79 -25.44 -6.93
CA ALA A 220 15.75 -25.75 -7.91
C ALA A 220 14.55 -26.46 -7.27
N HIS A 221 14.80 -27.35 -6.30
CA HIS A 221 13.75 -27.98 -5.50
C HIS A 221 12.89 -26.92 -4.79
N ALA A 222 13.50 -26.01 -4.02
CA ALA A 222 12.79 -24.95 -3.32
C ALA A 222 11.98 -24.04 -4.26
N GLN A 223 12.55 -23.70 -5.42
CA GLN A 223 11.86 -22.90 -6.45
C GLN A 223 10.63 -23.63 -7.00
N LEU A 224 10.76 -24.91 -7.38
CA LEU A 224 9.62 -25.69 -7.88
C LEU A 224 8.57 -25.95 -6.80
N SER A 225 8.96 -26.18 -5.56
CA SER A 225 8.02 -26.30 -4.45
C SER A 225 7.19 -25.01 -4.27
N LEU A 226 7.81 -23.84 -4.37
CA LEU A 226 7.08 -22.56 -4.37
C LEU A 226 6.14 -22.46 -5.59
N GLN A 227 6.60 -22.84 -6.79
CA GLN A 227 5.76 -22.80 -8.00
C GLN A 227 4.56 -23.74 -7.89
N ALA A 228 4.73 -24.94 -7.34
CA ALA A 228 3.63 -25.87 -7.09
C ALA A 228 2.58 -25.26 -6.14
N ARG A 229 3.01 -24.57 -5.08
CA ARG A 229 2.11 -23.82 -4.20
C ARG A 229 1.40 -22.68 -4.93
N LEU A 230 2.11 -21.94 -5.78
CA LEU A 230 1.53 -20.85 -6.59
C LEU A 230 0.51 -21.32 -7.62
N LEU A 231 0.69 -22.51 -8.21
CA LEU A 231 -0.29 -23.11 -9.13
C LEU A 231 -1.66 -23.31 -8.47
N ASN A 232 -1.69 -23.54 -7.15
CA ASN A 232 -2.90 -23.78 -6.37
C ASN A 232 -3.30 -22.58 -5.49
N ALA A 233 -2.56 -21.46 -5.57
CA ALA A 233 -2.74 -20.32 -4.66
C ALA A 233 -4.08 -19.59 -4.82
N LEU A 234 -4.73 -19.76 -5.97
CA LEU A 234 -6.00 -19.11 -6.31
C LEU A 234 -7.17 -20.09 -6.41
N ASP A 235 -7.00 -21.35 -6.01
CA ASP A 235 -8.05 -22.37 -6.14
C ASP A 235 -9.26 -22.11 -5.24
N SER A 236 -9.01 -21.56 -4.05
CA SER A 236 -10.05 -21.28 -3.05
C SER A 236 -10.69 -19.90 -3.22
N SER A 237 -9.90 -18.88 -3.58
CA SER A 237 -10.33 -17.48 -3.66
C SER A 237 -10.60 -16.99 -5.08
N GLY A 238 -10.06 -17.67 -6.09
CA GLY A 238 -10.12 -17.21 -7.49
C GLY A 238 -9.30 -15.95 -7.74
N LEU A 239 -9.50 -15.35 -8.92
CA LEU A 239 -8.86 -14.09 -9.32
C LEU A 239 -9.61 -12.84 -8.81
N ALA A 240 -10.87 -13.02 -8.41
CA ALA A 240 -11.75 -11.91 -8.05
C ALA A 240 -11.61 -11.62 -6.57
N THR A 241 -11.35 -10.36 -6.26
CA THR A 241 -11.44 -9.82 -4.91
C THR A 241 -12.90 -9.52 -4.58
N THR A 242 -13.29 -9.68 -3.32
CA THR A 242 -14.63 -9.35 -2.81
C THR A 242 -14.52 -8.40 -1.62
N ASN A 243 -13.56 -7.48 -1.71
CA ASN A 243 -13.24 -6.57 -0.63
C ASN A 243 -14.39 -5.58 -0.39
N LEU A 244 -14.76 -5.41 0.88
CA LEU A 244 -15.66 -4.34 1.32
C LEU A 244 -14.95 -2.98 1.24
N ALA A 245 -15.70 -1.87 1.27
CA ALA A 245 -15.13 -0.53 1.15
C ALA A 245 -13.99 -0.23 2.13
N ASP A 246 -14.14 -0.64 3.40
CA ASP A 246 -13.11 -0.45 4.43
C ASP A 246 -11.87 -1.34 4.19
N GLU A 247 -12.09 -2.54 3.64
CA GLU A 247 -11.02 -3.49 3.28
C GLU A 247 -10.24 -3.01 2.05
N LEU A 248 -10.88 -2.29 1.12
CA LEU A 248 -10.21 -1.67 -0.03
C LEU A 248 -9.21 -0.62 0.40
N GLU A 249 -9.60 0.25 1.35
CA GLU A 249 -8.70 1.28 1.84
C GLU A 249 -7.52 0.67 2.60
N GLN A 250 -7.79 -0.32 3.46
CA GLN A 250 -6.75 -1.04 4.18
C GLN A 250 -5.81 -1.81 3.24
N GLY A 251 -6.36 -2.53 2.28
CA GLY A 251 -5.61 -3.32 1.29
C GLY A 251 -4.78 -2.46 0.35
N ALA A 252 -5.18 -1.21 0.10
CA ALA A 252 -4.39 -0.26 -0.70
C ALA A 252 -3.18 0.32 0.04
N ARG A 253 -3.17 0.34 1.38
CA ARG A 253 -2.11 0.97 2.17
C ARG A 253 -0.80 0.18 2.09
N LEU A 254 0.27 0.85 1.70
CA LEU A 254 1.64 0.35 1.84
C LEU A 254 2.23 0.81 3.18
N LEU A 255 2.62 -0.14 4.03
CA LEU A 255 3.38 0.16 5.25
C LEU A 255 4.75 0.75 4.90
N LEU A 256 5.13 1.87 5.54
CA LEU A 256 6.46 2.48 5.40
C LEU A 256 7.33 2.28 6.64
N ALA A 257 6.76 2.45 7.83
CA ALA A 257 7.46 2.24 9.09
C ALA A 257 6.46 1.98 10.22
N ARG A 258 6.95 1.35 11.28
CA ARG A 258 6.29 1.36 12.60
C ARG A 258 7.06 2.26 13.55
N ILE A 259 6.32 3.03 14.32
CA ILE A 259 6.82 3.95 15.32
C ILE A 259 6.32 3.45 16.67
N SER A 260 7.21 3.30 17.64
CA SER A 260 6.83 3.11 19.03
C SER A 260 7.17 4.36 19.83
N ILE A 261 6.26 4.77 20.70
CA ILE A 261 6.44 5.90 21.61
C ILE A 261 6.25 5.37 23.03
N SER A 262 7.28 5.51 23.88
CA SER A 262 7.15 5.13 25.29
C SER A 262 6.24 6.10 26.03
N SER A 263 5.12 5.59 26.54
CA SER A 263 4.17 6.35 27.35
C SER A 263 3.39 5.41 28.27
N SER A 264 3.27 5.76 29.54
CA SER A 264 2.43 5.04 30.50
C SER A 264 0.96 5.50 30.47
N ASP A 265 0.67 6.65 29.84
CA ASP A 265 -0.66 7.24 29.74
C ASP A 265 -0.89 7.78 28.33
N VAL A 266 -1.97 7.33 27.69
CA VAL A 266 -2.33 7.75 26.33
C VAL A 266 -2.82 9.20 26.28
N ASN A 267 -3.32 9.74 27.40
CA ASN A 267 -3.82 11.10 27.49
C ASN A 267 -2.72 12.13 27.76
N ASN A 268 -1.53 11.68 28.16
CA ASN A 268 -0.41 12.54 28.52
C ASN A 268 0.90 12.02 27.91
N ILE A 269 0.90 11.88 26.58
CA ILE A 269 2.07 11.41 25.83
C ILE A 269 3.11 12.54 25.77
N VAL A 270 4.33 12.27 26.24
CA VAL A 270 5.49 13.15 26.06
C VAL A 270 6.14 12.86 24.71
N VAL A 271 6.22 13.86 23.84
CA VAL A 271 6.84 13.74 22.52
C VAL A 271 8.31 14.12 22.65
N ASN A 272 9.17 13.12 22.66
CA ASN A 272 10.61 13.29 22.82
C ASN A 272 11.34 12.24 21.97
N PRO A 273 12.39 12.61 21.20
CA PRO A 273 13.10 11.67 20.35
C PRO A 273 13.66 10.45 21.11
N GLU A 274 14.10 10.62 22.36
CA GLU A 274 14.63 9.52 23.19
C GLU A 274 13.56 8.48 23.57
N ARG A 275 12.27 8.85 23.49
CA ARG A 275 11.13 7.94 23.74
C ARG A 275 10.59 7.29 22.47
N ILE A 276 11.09 7.70 21.29
CA ILE A 276 10.52 7.31 20.01
C ILE A 276 11.50 6.36 19.30
N SER A 277 11.00 5.21 18.87
CA SER A 277 11.73 4.32 17.97
C SER A 277 11.03 4.21 16.63
N ILE A 278 11.80 4.22 15.53
CA ILE A 278 11.27 4.07 14.17
C ILE A 278 11.89 2.84 13.52
N ASN A 279 11.06 1.86 13.18
CA ASN A 279 11.47 0.68 12.43
C ASN A 279 10.98 0.79 10.97
N ASN A 280 11.92 1.05 10.06
CA ASN A 280 11.65 1.11 8.61
C ASN A 280 11.74 -0.25 7.91
N LEU A 281 12.23 -1.31 8.58
CA LEU A 281 12.53 -2.59 7.94
C LEU A 281 11.37 -3.59 7.99
N VAL A 282 10.30 -3.28 8.74
CA VAL A 282 9.07 -4.08 8.80
C VAL A 282 8.19 -3.94 7.55
N ARG A 283 8.50 -3.00 6.66
CA ARG A 283 7.75 -2.79 5.42
C ARG A 283 8.03 -3.86 4.37
N PRO A 284 7.08 -4.14 3.47
CA PRO A 284 7.34 -4.95 2.29
C PRO A 284 8.25 -4.18 1.31
N PHE A 285 9.20 -4.90 0.71
CA PHE A 285 10.11 -4.38 -0.31
C PHE A 285 9.89 -5.09 -1.64
N LEU A 286 9.93 -4.31 -2.72
CA LEU A 286 9.99 -4.85 -4.07
C LEU A 286 11.43 -5.25 -4.37
N THR A 287 11.63 -6.49 -4.80
CA THR A 287 12.95 -6.96 -5.21
C THR A 287 12.99 -7.19 -6.72
N THR A 288 13.89 -6.51 -7.41
CA THR A 288 14.08 -6.64 -8.86
C THR A 288 15.02 -7.80 -9.19
N ALA A 289 14.89 -8.38 -10.39
CA ALA A 289 15.80 -9.41 -10.87
C ALA A 289 17.28 -8.95 -10.85
N SER A 290 17.53 -7.66 -11.08
CA SER A 290 18.88 -7.08 -11.02
C SER A 290 19.48 -7.08 -9.61
N GLN A 291 18.65 -6.83 -8.57
CA GLN A 291 19.07 -6.89 -7.17
C GLN A 291 19.38 -8.32 -6.76
N LEU A 292 18.54 -9.30 -7.13
CA LEU A 292 18.79 -10.72 -6.88
C LEU A 292 20.06 -11.22 -7.58
N ALA A 293 20.26 -10.84 -8.85
CA ALA A 293 21.47 -11.19 -9.61
C ALA A 293 22.73 -10.52 -9.04
N TRP A 294 22.60 -9.38 -8.37
CA TRP A 294 23.71 -8.76 -7.65
C TRP A 294 24.00 -9.50 -6.33
N LEU A 295 22.98 -9.83 -5.54
CA LEU A 295 23.13 -10.58 -4.28
C LEU A 295 23.74 -11.97 -4.51
N ASN A 296 23.34 -12.69 -5.55
CA ASN A 296 23.87 -14.01 -5.89
C ASN A 296 25.35 -13.98 -6.36
N ARG A 297 25.93 -12.79 -6.58
CA ARG A 297 27.35 -12.62 -6.95
C ARG A 297 28.24 -12.23 -5.76
N GLN A 298 27.66 -11.84 -4.62
CA GLN A 298 28.39 -11.52 -3.39
C GLN A 298 28.73 -12.80 -2.64
#